data_AF-A0A0L9UFC9-F1
#
_entry.id   AF-A0A0L9UFC9-F1
#
_cell.length_a   1.000
_cell.length_b   1.000
_cell.length_c   1.000
_cell.angle_alpha   90.00
_cell.angle_beta   90.00
_cell.angle_gamma   90.00
#
_symmetry.space_group_name_H-M   'P 1'
#
loop_
_entity.id
_entity.type
_entity.pdbx_description
1 polymer ?
#
loop_
_entity_poly.entity_id
_entity_poly.type
_entity_poly.pdbx_seq_one_letter_code
_entity_poly.pdbx_strand_id
1 'polypeptide(L)'
;MKGGSKVVVQPHRHGGIFIAKGKEDALVTKNLVPGEAVYNEKRITVQNEDGSKDEYRIWNPFRSKLAAAILGGVDNIWIKPGARVLYLGAASGTTVSHVSDVVGPARILGLNASYYLKAGGHFVISIKANCIDSTVPAEAVFESEVNKLKADQFKPFEQVTLEPFERDHACVVGGYRMPKKKKETA
;
A
#
# COMPACT_ATOMS: atom_id res chain seq x y z
N MET A 1 4.76 -7.44 -34.61
CA MET A 1 6.18 -7.12 -34.90
C MET A 1 6.99 -7.30 -33.62
N LYS A 2 7.70 -8.44 -33.55
CA LYS A 2 9.17 -8.58 -33.47
C LYS A 2 9.83 -8.05 -32.19
N GLY A 3 10.32 -9.01 -31.40
CA GLY A 3 11.50 -8.89 -30.54
C GLY A 3 11.21 -8.27 -29.18
N GLY A 4 11.12 -9.11 -28.16
CA GLY A 4 11.25 -8.67 -26.77
C GLY A 4 12.57 -7.92 -26.63
N SER A 5 12.50 -6.60 -26.66
CA SER A 5 13.58 -5.74 -26.20
C SER A 5 13.96 -6.26 -24.82
N LYS A 6 15.19 -6.75 -24.65
CA LYS A 6 15.75 -7.05 -23.33
C LYS A 6 15.70 -5.75 -22.54
N VAL A 7 14.65 -5.58 -21.76
CA VAL A 7 14.54 -4.46 -20.84
C VAL A 7 15.49 -4.75 -19.70
N VAL A 8 16.50 -3.89 -19.55
CA VAL A 8 17.44 -3.99 -18.44
C VAL A 8 16.90 -3.13 -17.32
N VAL A 9 16.61 -3.72 -16.16
CA VAL A 9 16.18 -2.98 -14.98
C VAL A 9 17.40 -2.70 -14.11
N GLN A 10 17.64 -1.42 -13.81
CA GLN A 10 18.78 -0.96 -13.02
C GLN A 10 18.28 -0.23 -11.76
N PRO A 11 18.93 -0.38 -10.61
CA PRO A 11 18.59 0.39 -9.41
C PRO A 11 18.68 1.90 -9.65
N HIS A 12 17.70 2.65 -9.13
CA HIS A 12 17.76 4.11 -9.06
C HIS A 12 18.57 4.54 -7.81
N ARG A 13 18.99 5.81 -7.74
CA ARG A 13 19.67 6.35 -6.54
C ARG A 13 18.82 6.33 -5.27
N HIS A 14 17.50 6.26 -5.42
CA HIS A 14 16.55 6.13 -4.30
C HIS A 14 16.25 4.65 -4.10
N GLY A 15 16.48 4.13 -2.89
CA GLY A 15 16.30 2.71 -2.59
C GLY A 15 14.88 2.22 -2.89
N GLY A 16 14.77 1.01 -3.45
CA GLY A 16 13.49 0.37 -3.82
C GLY A 16 12.83 0.92 -5.10
N ILE A 17 13.46 1.90 -5.75
CA ILE A 17 13.05 2.44 -7.05
C ILE A 17 14.07 2.01 -8.10
N PHE A 18 13.60 1.76 -9.32
CA PHE A 18 14.43 1.27 -10.41
C PHE A 18 14.13 2.04 -11.71
N ILE A 19 15.05 1.94 -12.67
CA ILE A 19 14.88 2.43 -14.03
C ILE A 19 14.90 1.24 -14.98
N ALA A 20 13.83 1.07 -15.74
CA ALA A 20 13.78 0.14 -16.84
C ALA A 20 14.36 0.83 -18.09
N LYS A 21 15.53 0.40 -18.54
CA LYS A 21 16.20 0.87 -19.76
C LYS A 21 15.62 0.18 -20.99
N GLY A 22 15.23 0.98 -21.98
CA GLY A 22 14.65 0.51 -23.23
C GLY A 22 14.85 1.52 -24.35
N LYS A 23 13.88 1.60 -25.29
CA LYS A 23 13.85 2.73 -26.25
C LYS A 23 13.56 4.06 -25.55
N GLU A 24 12.72 4.00 -24.53
CA GLU A 24 12.44 5.08 -23.60
C GLU A 24 12.64 4.52 -22.19
N ASP A 25 13.34 5.27 -21.36
CA ASP A 25 13.56 4.90 -19.98
C ASP A 25 12.27 5.10 -19.18
N ALA A 26 11.97 4.17 -18.28
CA ALA A 26 10.79 4.27 -17.41
C ALA A 26 11.17 4.11 -15.95
N LEU A 27 10.55 4.92 -15.09
CA LEU A 27 10.61 4.74 -13.64
C LEU A 27 9.74 3.54 -13.26
N VAL A 28 10.27 2.61 -12.47
CA VAL A 28 9.54 1.40 -12.07
C VAL A 28 9.76 1.06 -10.59
N THR A 29 8.80 0.33 -10.02
CA THR A 29 8.88 -0.26 -8.67
C THR A 29 8.70 -1.78 -8.78
N LYS A 30 9.33 -2.54 -7.88
CA LYS A 30 9.16 -4.01 -7.85
C LYS A 30 7.75 -4.33 -7.36
N ASN A 31 6.99 -5.08 -8.14
CA ASN A 31 5.60 -5.40 -7.82
C ASN A 31 5.53 -6.30 -6.59
N LEU A 32 4.80 -5.88 -5.57
CA LEU A 32 4.55 -6.71 -4.39
C LEU A 32 3.56 -7.85 -4.64
N VAL A 33 2.66 -7.69 -5.62
CA VAL A 33 1.65 -8.70 -5.99
C VAL A 33 1.80 -9.03 -7.48
N PRO A 34 2.78 -9.90 -7.85
CA PRO A 34 3.00 -10.28 -9.24
C PRO A 34 1.72 -10.83 -9.89
N GLY A 35 1.44 -10.45 -11.13
CA GLY A 35 0.21 -10.86 -11.84
C GLY A 35 -0.89 -9.80 -11.85
N GLU A 36 -0.89 -8.88 -10.87
CA GLU A 36 -1.90 -7.82 -10.73
C GLU A 36 -1.38 -6.42 -11.09
N ALA A 37 -2.25 -5.61 -11.67
CA ALA A 37 -2.05 -4.17 -11.90
C ALA A 37 -3.11 -3.37 -11.14
N VAL A 38 -2.76 -2.21 -10.59
CA VAL A 38 -3.69 -1.46 -9.72
C VAL A 38 -4.58 -0.50 -10.50
N TYR A 39 -4.02 0.17 -11.50
CA TYR A 39 -4.71 1.18 -12.29
C TYR A 39 -4.47 0.99 -13.79
N ASN A 40 -4.25 -0.27 -14.20
CA ASN A 40 -3.94 -0.69 -15.58
C ASN A 40 -2.62 -0.13 -16.12
N GLU A 41 -1.65 0.12 -15.26
CA GLU A 41 -0.28 0.40 -15.63
C GLU A 41 0.39 -0.79 -16.32
N LYS A 42 1.34 -0.49 -17.20
CA LYS A 42 2.17 -1.50 -17.85
C LYS A 42 3.10 -2.15 -16.82
N ARG A 43 3.41 -3.43 -17.04
CA ARG A 43 4.26 -4.26 -16.18
C ARG A 43 5.37 -4.91 -16.99
N ILE A 44 6.49 -5.17 -16.32
CA ILE A 44 7.70 -5.70 -16.91
C ILE A 44 8.13 -6.91 -16.08
N THR A 45 8.20 -8.08 -16.69
CA THR A 45 8.72 -9.28 -16.04
C THR A 45 10.16 -9.51 -16.46
N VAL A 46 11.06 -9.61 -15.49
CA VAL A 46 12.48 -9.91 -15.68
C VAL A 46 12.74 -11.30 -15.12
N GLN A 47 13.41 -12.14 -15.90
CA GLN A 47 13.88 -13.44 -15.43
C GLN A 47 15.32 -13.28 -14.93
N ASN A 48 15.54 -13.62 -13.67
CA ASN A 48 16.84 -13.54 -13.01
C ASN A 48 17.70 -14.76 -13.36
N GLU A 49 19.01 -14.67 -13.11
CA GLU A 49 19.98 -15.75 -13.40
C GLU A 49 19.72 -17.02 -12.58
N ASP A 50 19.08 -16.88 -11.41
CA ASP A 50 18.66 -17.97 -10.53
C ASP A 50 17.36 -18.66 -11.00
N GLY A 51 16.77 -18.23 -12.12
CA GLY A 51 15.52 -18.73 -12.67
C GLY A 51 14.26 -18.13 -12.04
N SER A 52 14.38 -17.28 -11.02
CA SER A 52 13.25 -16.54 -10.45
C SER A 52 12.74 -15.46 -11.42
N LYS A 53 11.46 -15.07 -11.27
CA LYS A 53 10.83 -14.02 -12.08
C LYS A 53 10.42 -12.86 -11.18
N ASP A 54 11.03 -11.71 -11.41
CA ASP A 54 10.64 -10.47 -10.78
C ASP A 54 9.72 -9.69 -11.71
N GLU A 55 8.61 -9.19 -11.18
CA GLU A 55 7.72 -8.29 -11.90
C GLU A 55 7.90 -6.86 -11.39
N TYR A 56 7.90 -5.90 -12.31
CA TYR A 56 8.01 -4.47 -12.04
C TYR A 56 6.83 -3.73 -12.63
N ARG A 57 6.36 -2.67 -11.97
CA ARG A 57 5.26 -1.81 -12.41
C ARG A 57 5.78 -0.47 -12.87
N ILE A 58 5.31 0.02 -14.03
CA ILE A 58 5.69 1.33 -14.55
C ILE A 58 5.01 2.43 -13.75
N TRP A 59 5.80 3.37 -13.22
CA TRP A 59 5.33 4.49 -12.45
C TRP A 59 5.24 5.76 -13.31
N ASN A 60 4.01 6.14 -13.68
CA ASN A 60 3.77 7.25 -14.59
C ASN A 60 3.93 8.63 -13.90
N PRO A 61 4.90 9.49 -14.30
CA PRO A 61 5.09 10.82 -13.72
C PRO A 61 3.94 11.79 -13.99
N PHE A 62 3.19 11.62 -15.08
CA PHE A 62 2.01 12.45 -15.39
C PHE A 62 0.81 12.13 -14.49
N ARG A 63 0.86 11.03 -13.72
CA ARG A 63 -0.19 10.60 -12.79
C ARG A 63 0.26 10.56 -11.33
N SER A 64 1.53 10.85 -11.06
CA SER A 64 2.13 10.83 -9.73
C SER A 64 3.09 12.00 -9.55
N LYS A 65 2.72 12.94 -8.66
CA LYS A 65 3.58 14.09 -8.30
C LYS A 65 4.90 13.63 -7.70
N LEU A 66 4.91 12.51 -6.98
CA LEU A 66 6.13 11.94 -6.40
C LEU A 66 7.05 11.37 -7.49
N ALA A 67 6.51 10.65 -8.48
CA ALA A 67 7.30 10.17 -9.62
C ALA A 67 7.85 11.33 -10.44
N ALA A 68 7.05 12.37 -10.67
CA ALA A 68 7.51 13.59 -11.33
C ALA A 68 8.66 14.26 -10.55
N ALA A 69 8.57 14.35 -9.22
CA ALA A 69 9.64 14.90 -8.38
C ALA A 69 10.93 14.05 -8.43
N ILE A 70 10.79 12.72 -8.43
CA ILE A 70 11.92 11.80 -8.56
C ILE A 70 12.65 12.01 -9.88
N LEU A 71 11.91 12.04 -10.99
CA LEU A 71 12.49 12.30 -12.33
C LEU A 71 13.00 13.73 -12.48
N GLY A 72 12.38 14.69 -11.78
CA GLY A 72 12.83 16.08 -11.67
C GLY A 72 14.11 16.24 -10.85
N GLY A 73 14.63 15.17 -10.25
CA GLY A 73 15.95 15.17 -9.62
C GLY A 73 15.95 15.60 -8.15
N VAL A 74 14.84 15.45 -7.41
CA VAL A 74 14.82 15.70 -5.95
C VAL A 74 15.86 14.82 -5.23
N ASP A 75 16.72 15.42 -4.41
CA ASP A 75 17.90 14.75 -3.84
C ASP A 75 17.55 13.57 -2.93
N ASN A 76 16.50 13.71 -2.13
CA ASN A 76 16.04 12.67 -1.21
C ASN A 76 14.52 12.72 -1.07
N ILE A 77 13.88 11.55 -1.13
CA ILE A 77 12.44 11.38 -0.96
C ILE A 77 12.05 10.76 0.39
N TRP A 78 13.04 10.31 1.19
CA TRP A 78 12.87 9.65 2.49
C TRP A 78 12.01 8.38 2.50
N ILE A 79 11.68 7.86 1.31
CA ILE A 79 10.96 6.61 1.07
C ILE A 79 11.98 5.59 0.57
N LYS A 80 12.18 4.53 1.34
CA LYS A 80 13.12 3.43 1.07
C LYS A 80 12.55 2.10 1.58
N PRO A 81 13.05 0.94 1.14
CA PRO A 81 12.65 -0.35 1.69
C PRO A 81 12.72 -0.37 3.23
N GLY A 82 11.63 -0.83 3.86
CA GLY A 82 11.48 -0.86 5.31
C GLY A 82 11.19 0.49 5.98
N ALA A 83 11.14 1.60 5.23
CA ALA A 83 10.72 2.89 5.77
C ALA A 83 9.23 2.88 6.13
N ARG A 84 8.89 3.65 7.17
CA ARG A 84 7.50 3.86 7.56
C ARG A 84 7.03 5.19 6.99
N VAL A 85 6.01 5.13 6.14
CA VAL A 85 5.53 6.30 5.40
C VAL A 85 4.07 6.53 5.75
N LEU A 86 3.75 7.73 6.22
CA LEU A 86 2.38 8.23 6.32
C LEU A 86 2.04 8.94 5.01
N TYR A 87 1.10 8.40 4.24
CA TYR A 87 0.63 9.02 3.01
C TYR A 87 -0.75 9.64 3.23
N LEU A 88 -0.85 10.96 3.18
CA LEU A 88 -2.12 11.69 3.33
C LEU A 88 -2.67 12.09 1.96
N GLY A 89 -3.99 11.95 1.75
CA GLY A 89 -4.64 12.30 0.49
C GLY A 89 -4.49 11.25 -0.63
N ALA A 90 -4.62 9.96 -0.30
CA ALA A 90 -4.64 8.88 -1.28
C ALA A 90 -6.02 8.77 -1.96
N ALA A 91 -6.21 9.44 -3.09
CA ALA A 91 -7.49 9.42 -3.82
C ALA A 91 -7.74 8.09 -4.57
N SER A 92 -6.92 7.77 -5.58
CA SER A 92 -7.17 6.63 -6.48
C SER A 92 -6.09 5.54 -6.46
N GLY A 93 -5.17 5.59 -5.49
CA GLY A 93 -4.16 4.54 -5.32
C GLY A 93 -2.94 4.62 -6.27
N THR A 94 -2.92 5.55 -7.23
CA THR A 94 -1.88 5.63 -8.28
C THR A 94 -0.47 5.94 -7.78
N THR A 95 -0.33 6.57 -6.62
CA THR A 95 0.98 6.88 -6.01
C THR A 95 1.24 5.99 -4.80
N VAL A 96 0.24 5.80 -3.94
CA VAL A 96 0.38 5.01 -2.71
C VAL A 96 0.71 3.54 -3.00
N SER A 97 0.23 2.98 -4.11
CA SER A 97 0.58 1.59 -4.50
C SER A 97 2.07 1.45 -4.86
N HIS A 98 2.65 2.43 -5.56
CA HIS A 98 4.10 2.44 -5.82
C HIS A 98 4.92 2.76 -4.57
N VAL A 99 4.43 3.63 -3.69
CA VAL A 99 5.05 3.85 -2.38
C VAL A 99 5.06 2.55 -1.57
N SER A 100 3.95 1.79 -1.58
CA SER A 100 3.87 0.47 -0.97
C SER A 100 4.91 -0.48 -1.56
N ASP A 101 5.03 -0.56 -2.89
CA ASP A 101 6.04 -1.37 -3.57
C ASP A 101 7.47 -1.08 -3.08
N VAL A 102 7.78 0.21 -2.86
CA VAL A 102 9.10 0.65 -2.40
C VAL A 102 9.34 0.28 -0.93
N VAL A 103 8.36 0.46 -0.05
CA VAL A 103 8.53 0.22 1.40
C VAL A 103 8.38 -1.25 1.79
N GLY A 104 7.65 -2.05 1.00
CA GLY A 104 7.28 -3.43 1.30
C GLY A 104 5.87 -3.56 1.90
N PRO A 105 5.45 -4.77 2.34
CA PRO A 105 4.16 -5.02 2.97
C PRO A 105 3.90 -4.03 4.11
N ALA A 106 3.04 -3.06 3.86
CA ALA A 106 2.85 -1.95 4.75
C ALA A 106 1.84 -2.33 5.83
N ARG A 107 2.35 -2.56 7.04
CA ARG A 107 1.61 -2.79 8.30
C ARG A 107 1.02 -1.47 8.84
N ILE A 108 0.32 -0.72 7.97
CA ILE A 108 0.14 0.75 8.09
C ILE A 108 -0.59 1.16 9.38
N LEU A 109 -1.70 0.54 9.76
CA LEU A 109 -2.43 1.03 10.94
C LEU A 109 -1.79 0.58 12.26
N GLY A 110 -1.54 -0.72 12.44
CA GLY A 110 -1.01 -1.29 13.70
C GLY A 110 0.38 -0.82 14.07
N LEU A 111 1.31 -0.72 13.11
CA LEU A 111 2.62 -0.16 13.40
C LEU A 111 2.53 1.34 13.66
N ASN A 112 1.78 2.14 12.87
CA ASN A 112 1.70 3.58 13.17
C ASN A 112 1.06 3.86 14.53
N ALA A 113 0.04 3.09 14.91
CA ALA A 113 -0.56 3.24 16.22
C ALA A 113 0.42 2.90 17.35
N SER A 114 1.21 1.83 17.24
CA SER A 114 2.18 1.48 18.27
C SER A 114 3.28 2.51 18.53
N TYR A 115 3.65 3.32 17.54
CA TYR A 115 4.70 4.33 17.65
C TYR A 115 4.16 5.74 17.93
N TYR A 116 2.99 6.09 17.41
CA TYR A 116 2.51 7.48 17.42
C TYR A 116 1.14 7.66 18.09
N LEU A 117 0.31 6.62 18.14
CA LEU A 117 -0.98 6.70 18.79
C LEU A 117 -0.82 6.37 20.28
N LYS A 118 -1.07 7.38 21.11
CA LYS A 118 -1.05 7.22 22.57
C LYS A 118 -2.03 6.11 22.98
N ALA A 119 -1.74 5.40 24.06
CA ALA A 119 -2.71 4.50 24.66
C ALA A 119 -3.99 5.29 25.01
N GLY A 120 -5.15 4.75 24.63
CA GLY A 120 -6.43 5.47 24.70
C GLY A 120 -6.72 6.40 23.51
N GLY A 121 -5.84 6.46 22.52
CA GLY A 121 -6.06 7.20 21.27
C GLY A 121 -7.08 6.52 20.35
N HIS A 122 -7.68 7.27 19.43
CA HIS A 122 -8.75 6.80 18.55
C HIS A 122 -8.27 6.58 17.12
N PHE A 123 -8.95 5.72 16.38
CA PHE A 123 -8.70 5.49 14.95
C PHE A 123 -10.01 5.47 14.16
N VAL A 124 -9.87 5.78 12.88
CA VAL A 124 -10.89 5.61 11.83
C VAL A 124 -10.19 4.97 10.65
N ILE A 125 -10.77 3.90 10.09
CA ILE A 125 -10.24 3.23 8.90
C ILE A 125 -11.37 2.90 7.94
N SER A 126 -11.16 3.20 6.66
CA SER A 126 -12.04 2.77 5.58
C SER A 126 -11.46 1.52 4.93
N ILE A 127 -12.29 0.49 4.81
CA ILE A 127 -11.99 -0.81 4.25
C ILE A 127 -12.73 -0.94 2.92
N LYS A 128 -11.98 -1.16 1.84
CA LYS A 128 -12.52 -1.43 0.51
C LYS A 128 -12.26 -2.89 0.17
N ALA A 129 -13.29 -3.73 0.23
CA ALA A 129 -13.12 -5.18 0.18
C ALA A 129 -12.43 -5.65 -1.12
N ASN A 130 -12.86 -5.13 -2.27
CA ASN A 130 -12.34 -5.48 -3.59
C ASN A 130 -10.85 -5.15 -3.80
N CYS A 131 -10.26 -4.28 -2.97
CA CYS A 131 -8.83 -3.99 -3.03
C CYS A 131 -7.98 -4.90 -2.12
N ILE A 132 -8.62 -5.65 -1.22
CA ILE A 132 -7.95 -6.57 -0.31
C ILE A 132 -8.05 -7.98 -0.86
N ASP A 133 -9.28 -8.43 -1.16
CA ASP A 133 -9.54 -9.73 -1.74
C ASP A 133 -10.86 -9.66 -2.53
N SER A 134 -10.75 -9.73 -3.86
CA SER A 134 -11.89 -9.70 -4.78
C SER A 134 -12.51 -11.08 -5.03
N THR A 135 -11.93 -12.14 -4.45
CA THR A 135 -12.35 -13.52 -4.68
C THR A 135 -13.36 -14.01 -3.65
N VAL A 136 -13.51 -13.29 -2.54
CA VAL A 136 -14.39 -13.62 -1.43
C VAL A 136 -15.41 -12.50 -1.18
N PRO A 137 -16.56 -12.79 -0.53
CA PRO A 137 -17.55 -11.79 -0.20
C PRO A 137 -16.99 -10.66 0.68
N ALA A 138 -17.51 -9.44 0.48
CA ALA A 138 -17.03 -8.25 1.19
C ALA A 138 -17.12 -8.38 2.71
N GLU A 139 -18.15 -9.06 3.21
CA GLU A 139 -18.37 -9.33 4.64
C GLU A 139 -17.23 -10.14 5.24
N ALA A 140 -16.74 -11.15 4.52
CA ALA A 140 -15.63 -11.99 4.96
C ALA A 140 -14.32 -11.20 5.00
N VAL A 141 -14.12 -10.28 4.04
CA VAL A 141 -12.98 -9.36 4.05
C VAL A 141 -13.05 -8.43 5.26
N PHE A 142 -14.20 -7.83 5.52
CA PHE A 142 -14.38 -6.92 6.67
C PHE A 142 -14.10 -7.63 7.99
N GLU A 143 -14.62 -8.84 8.17
CA GLU A 143 -14.38 -9.63 9.38
C GLU A 143 -12.89 -9.96 9.55
N SER A 144 -12.23 -10.39 8.48
CA SER A 144 -10.80 -10.68 8.46
C SER A 144 -9.96 -9.47 8.88
N GLU A 145 -10.24 -8.29 8.31
CA GLU A 145 -9.53 -7.05 8.66
C GLU A 145 -9.80 -6.61 10.10
N VAL A 146 -11.04 -6.68 10.56
CA VAL A 146 -11.40 -6.37 11.95
C VAL A 146 -10.68 -7.30 12.94
N ASN A 147 -10.54 -8.58 12.60
CA ASN A 147 -9.80 -9.53 13.42
C ASN A 147 -8.29 -9.23 13.46
N LYS A 148 -7.70 -8.77 12.35
CA LYS A 148 -6.31 -8.27 12.33
C LYS A 148 -6.15 -7.03 13.21
N LEU A 149 -7.10 -6.09 13.17
CA LEU A 149 -7.09 -4.91 14.06
C LEU A 149 -7.11 -5.31 15.54
N LYS A 150 -7.96 -6.27 15.92
CA LYS A 150 -8.03 -6.78 17.30
C LYS A 150 -6.72 -7.41 17.73
N ALA A 151 -6.08 -8.21 16.87
CA ALA A 151 -4.77 -8.80 17.14
C ALA A 151 -3.69 -7.74 17.41
N ASP A 152 -3.78 -6.59 16.74
CA ASP A 152 -2.87 -5.45 16.89
C ASP A 152 -3.25 -4.49 18.05
N GLN A 153 -4.08 -4.91 19.01
CA GLN A 153 -4.49 -4.13 20.19
C GLN A 153 -5.41 -2.93 19.89
N PHE A 154 -6.07 -2.90 18.72
CA PHE A 154 -7.18 -2.01 18.50
C PHE A 154 -8.48 -2.62 19.03
N LYS A 155 -9.35 -1.74 19.49
CA LYS A 155 -10.71 -2.04 19.93
C LYS A 155 -11.67 -1.30 19.02
N PRO A 156 -12.25 -1.96 18.01
CA PRO A 156 -13.36 -1.41 17.24
C PRO A 156 -14.53 -1.07 18.17
N PHE A 157 -15.16 0.08 17.95
CA PHE A 157 -16.38 0.48 18.66
C PHE A 157 -17.59 0.33 17.76
N GLU A 158 -17.43 0.70 16.49
CA GLU A 158 -18.50 0.74 15.51
C GLU A 158 -17.93 0.42 14.12
N GLN A 159 -18.73 -0.27 13.33
CA GLN A 159 -18.49 -0.56 11.93
C GLN A 159 -19.77 -0.24 11.16
N VAL A 160 -19.63 0.53 10.08
CA VAL A 160 -20.75 0.93 9.23
C VAL A 160 -20.38 0.62 7.79
N THR A 161 -21.26 -0.09 7.08
CA THR A 161 -21.16 -0.22 5.62
C THR A 161 -21.59 1.09 4.97
N LEU A 162 -20.92 1.50 3.91
CA LEU A 162 -21.16 2.82 3.29
C LEU A 162 -22.26 2.80 2.23
N GLU A 163 -23.11 1.78 2.24
CA GLU A 163 -24.25 1.69 1.34
C GLU A 163 -25.34 2.71 1.72
N PRO A 164 -26.03 3.32 0.74
CA PRO A 164 -25.97 3.05 -0.70
C PRO A 164 -24.88 3.83 -1.47
N PHE A 165 -24.03 4.61 -0.79
CA PHE A 165 -23.10 5.55 -1.43
C PHE A 165 -21.88 4.85 -2.06
N GLU A 166 -21.28 3.89 -1.35
CA GLU A 166 -20.17 3.09 -1.84
C GLU A 166 -20.38 1.60 -1.53
N ARG A 167 -20.57 0.78 -2.57
CA ARG A 167 -20.70 -0.68 -2.44
C ARG A 167 -19.37 -1.31 -2.04
N ASP A 168 -19.41 -2.38 -1.25
CA ASP A 168 -18.23 -3.13 -0.78
C ASP A 168 -17.22 -2.28 0.03
N HIS A 169 -17.70 -1.19 0.63
CA HIS A 169 -16.92 -0.34 1.53
C HIS A 169 -17.50 -0.35 2.94
N ALA A 170 -16.62 -0.35 3.93
CA ALA A 170 -16.97 -0.21 5.34
C ALA A 170 -16.06 0.79 6.04
N CYS A 171 -16.60 1.57 6.95
CA CYS A 171 -15.83 2.39 7.88
C CYS A 171 -15.83 1.73 9.25
N VAL A 172 -14.66 1.61 9.86
CA VAL A 172 -14.48 1.10 11.22
C VAL A 172 -13.86 2.20 12.06
N VAL A 173 -14.45 2.46 13.22
CA VAL A 173 -13.93 3.42 14.20
C VAL A 173 -13.68 2.71 15.52
N GLY A 174 -12.70 3.18 16.28
CA GLY A 174 -12.38 2.56 17.56
C GLY A 174 -11.24 3.23 18.32
N GLY A 175 -10.74 2.52 19.32
CA GLY A 175 -9.65 2.98 20.19
C GLY A 175 -8.46 2.04 20.20
N TYR A 176 -7.26 2.56 20.43
CA TYR A 176 -6.00 1.82 20.49
C TYR A 176 -5.52 1.68 21.93
N ARG A 177 -5.21 0.44 22.36
CA ARG A 177 -4.78 0.13 23.73
C ARG A 177 -5.68 0.80 24.78
N MET A 178 -7.00 0.69 24.59
CA MET A 178 -7.97 1.32 25.47
C MET A 178 -7.81 0.80 26.90
N PRO A 179 -7.83 1.68 27.93
CA PRO A 179 -7.77 1.24 29.32
C PRO A 179 -8.96 0.33 29.64
N LYS A 180 -8.71 -0.71 30.45
CA LYS A 180 -9.78 -1.55 30.98
C LYS A 180 -10.68 -0.67 31.87
N LYS A 181 -12.00 -0.68 31.64
CA LYS A 181 -12.96 -0.02 32.55
C LYS A 181 -12.70 -0.55 33.96
N LYS A 182 -12.41 0.33 34.92
CA LYS A 182 -12.43 -0.05 36.34
C LYS A 182 -13.86 -0.51 36.65
N LYS A 183 -14.01 -1.72 37.18
CA LYS A 183 -15.27 -2.11 37.82
C LYS A 183 -15.45 -1.13 38.99
N GLU A 184 -16.51 -0.33 38.95
CA GLU A 184 -16.96 0.39 40.13
C GLU A 184 -17.28 -0.68 41.18
N THR A 185 -16.45 -0.73 42.22
CA THR A 185 -16.80 -1.42 43.46
C THR A 185 -17.92 -0.61 44.08
N ALA A 186 -19.15 -1.14 43.98
CA ALA A 186 -20.27 -0.73 44.80
C ALA A 186 -20.00 -1.03 46.28
#